data_AF-A0A1L9RMP2-F1
#
_entry.id   AF-A0A1L9RMP2-F1
#
_cell.length_a   1.000
_cell.length_b   1.000
_cell.length_c   1.000
_cell.angle_alpha   90.00
_cell.angle_beta   90.00
_cell.angle_gamma   90.00
#
_symmetry.space_group_name_H-M   'P 1'
#
loop_
_entity.id
_entity.type
_entity.pdbx_description
1 polymer ?
#
loop_
_entity_poly.entity_id
_entity_poly.type
_entity_poly.pdbx_seq_one_letter_code
_entity_poly.pdbx_strand_id
1 'polypeptide(L)'
;MRKRAPTEYYIIIVVQAVVIGIALVVISFLLPRSGNQVYTPAHSAIRYHNVVYDSGFRDEITKYQGKPSPEIDQAWNDLYPMTYSRITGHEAQKLINQTIPIPNDPDGYLISLDIFHQLHCLNMIRKKVWGVEPATEIEKGSMEMDHLDHCIDSVRQSLMCSADVTALPWAERDGKVHPVASTIHTCRDFGAIMDWAAHHKVENLTQFL
;
A
#
# COMPACT_ATOMS: atom_id res chain seq x y z
N MET A 1 24.45 -61.76 22.83
CA MET A 1 23.55 -61.12 23.83
C MET A 1 23.57 -59.61 23.60
N ARG A 2 22.44 -58.99 23.24
CA ARG A 2 22.37 -57.55 22.96
C ARG A 2 22.01 -56.83 24.26
N LYS A 3 22.95 -56.12 24.89
CA LYS A 3 22.69 -55.33 26.10
C LYS A 3 21.70 -54.21 25.73
N ARG A 4 20.51 -54.20 26.33
CA ARG A 4 19.54 -53.10 26.18
C ARG A 4 20.09 -51.88 26.90
N ALA A 5 19.97 -50.71 26.28
CA ALA A 5 20.35 -49.45 26.89
C ALA A 5 19.49 -49.17 28.13
N PRO A 6 20.04 -48.57 29.20
CA PRO A 6 19.32 -48.29 30.43
C PRO A 6 18.19 -47.27 30.20
N THR A 7 17.07 -47.44 30.89
CA THR A 7 15.85 -46.60 30.77
C THR A 7 16.13 -45.10 30.94
N GLU A 8 17.12 -44.74 31.77
CA GLU A 8 17.58 -43.37 31.99
C GLU A 8 18.07 -42.70 30.69
N TYR A 9 18.70 -43.47 29.81
CA TYR A 9 19.18 -42.98 28.52
C TYR A 9 18.02 -42.55 27.61
N TYR A 10 16.90 -43.27 27.64
CA TYR A 10 15.70 -42.92 26.87
C TYR A 10 15.02 -41.67 27.43
N ILE A 11 14.98 -41.50 28.75
CA ILE A 11 14.40 -40.31 29.39
C ILE A 11 15.18 -39.06 29.00
N ILE A 12 16.52 -39.13 29.04
CA ILE A 12 17.40 -38.01 28.65
C ILE A 12 17.15 -37.60 27.19
N ILE A 13 17.05 -38.58 26.27
CA ILE A 13 16.79 -38.32 24.86
C ILE A 13 15.43 -37.62 24.66
N VAL A 14 14.38 -38.09 25.35
CA VAL A 14 13.04 -37.49 25.23
C VAL A 14 13.04 -36.05 25.75
N VAL A 15 13.65 -35.79 26.89
CA VAL A 15 13.74 -34.43 27.45
C VAL A 15 14.52 -33.49 26.52
N GLN A 16 15.66 -33.94 25.98
CA GLN A 16 16.42 -33.14 25.02
C GLN A 16 15.64 -32.84 23.74
N ALA A 17 14.91 -33.83 23.20
CA ALA A 17 14.07 -33.64 22.01
C ALA A 17 12.96 -32.61 22.25
N VAL A 18 12.32 -32.64 23.44
CA VAL A 18 11.28 -31.67 23.81
C VAL A 18 11.87 -30.26 23.97
N VAL A 19 13.02 -30.11 24.65
CA VAL A 19 13.67 -28.81 24.82
C VAL A 19 14.11 -28.22 23.49
N ILE A 20 14.70 -29.03 22.60
CA ILE A 20 15.06 -28.60 21.24
C ILE A 20 13.82 -28.21 20.46
N GLY A 21 12.73 -28.99 20.55
CA GLY A 21 11.46 -28.68 19.90
C GLY A 21 10.88 -27.34 20.35
N ILE A 22 10.84 -27.09 21.66
CA ILE A 22 10.37 -25.81 22.23
C ILE A 22 11.30 -24.67 21.79
N ALA A 23 12.61 -24.85 21.85
CA ALA A 23 13.58 -23.85 21.41
C ALA A 23 13.41 -23.51 19.92
N LEU A 24 13.21 -24.49 19.05
CA LEU A 24 12.96 -24.28 17.62
C LEU A 24 11.64 -23.57 17.36
N VAL A 25 10.59 -23.90 18.10
CA VAL A 25 9.30 -23.21 18.02
C VAL A 25 9.46 -21.74 18.46
N VAL A 26 10.11 -21.48 19.58
CA VAL A 26 10.40 -20.12 20.07
C VAL A 26 11.26 -19.36 19.06
N ILE A 27 12.33 -19.97 18.55
CA ILE A 27 13.19 -19.39 17.50
C ILE A 27 12.37 -19.11 16.24
N SER A 28 11.42 -19.95 15.85
CA SER A 28 10.57 -19.68 14.67
C SER A 28 9.64 -18.48 14.83
N PHE A 29 9.27 -18.13 16.07
CA PHE A 29 8.52 -16.91 16.39
C PHE A 29 9.42 -15.68 16.58
N LEU A 30 10.72 -15.90 16.86
CA LEU A 30 11.73 -14.85 17.03
C LEU A 30 12.49 -14.53 15.74
N LEU A 31 12.59 -15.47 14.81
CA LEU A 31 13.10 -15.25 13.48
C LEU A 31 12.10 -14.32 12.78
N PRO A 32 12.53 -13.14 12.32
CA PRO A 32 11.67 -12.32 11.49
C PRO A 32 11.27 -13.17 10.28
N ARG A 33 9.96 -13.32 10.03
CA ARG A 33 9.51 -13.75 8.71
C ARG A 33 10.08 -12.73 7.73
N SER A 34 11.19 -13.06 7.10
CA SER A 34 11.78 -12.26 6.04
C SER A 34 10.86 -12.40 4.83
N GLY A 35 9.75 -11.67 4.85
CA GLY A 35 9.12 -11.29 3.60
C GLY A 35 10.13 -10.45 2.83
N ASN A 36 10.23 -10.65 1.53
CA ASN A 36 11.06 -9.87 0.60
C ASN A 36 10.55 -8.42 0.47
N GLN A 37 10.33 -7.74 1.60
CA GLN A 37 9.82 -6.38 1.64
C GLN A 37 10.97 -5.42 1.39
N VAL A 38 10.77 -4.52 0.45
CA VAL A 38 11.66 -3.38 0.19
C VAL A 38 11.67 -2.49 1.43
N TYR A 39 12.86 -2.00 1.79
CA TYR A 39 13.00 -1.05 2.88
C TYR A 39 12.19 0.24 2.61
N THR A 40 11.49 0.72 3.63
CA THR A 40 10.86 2.04 3.63
C THR A 40 11.15 2.76 4.96
N PRO A 41 11.48 4.06 4.94
CA PRO A 41 11.63 4.87 6.15
C PRO A 41 10.31 5.03 6.94
N ALA A 42 9.16 4.85 6.30
CA ALA A 42 7.85 4.92 6.94
C ALA A 42 7.43 3.61 7.64
N HIS A 43 8.30 2.60 7.71
CA HIS A 43 7.97 1.27 8.22
C HIS A 43 7.40 1.31 9.65
N SER A 44 7.95 2.16 10.52
CA SER A 44 7.52 2.29 11.91
C SER A 44 6.11 2.87 12.08
N ALA A 45 5.55 3.50 11.04
CA ALA A 45 4.20 4.08 11.04
C ALA A 45 3.11 3.09 10.61
N ILE A 46 3.48 1.92 10.07
CA ILE A 46 2.51 0.93 9.57
C ILE A 46 1.69 0.38 10.73
N ARG A 47 0.38 0.60 10.69
CA ARG A 47 -0.61 0.05 11.64
C ARG A 47 -1.82 -0.44 10.87
N TYR A 48 -2.39 -1.56 11.31
CA TYR A 48 -3.56 -2.16 10.69
C TYR A 48 -4.81 -1.84 11.51
N HIS A 49 -5.89 -1.50 10.83
CA HIS A 49 -7.22 -1.36 11.40
C HIS A 49 -8.26 -1.79 10.37
N ASN A 50 -9.43 -2.19 10.84
CA ASN A 50 -10.55 -2.55 9.98
C ASN A 50 -11.42 -1.30 9.78
N VAL A 51 -11.83 -1.06 8.55
CA VAL A 51 -12.71 0.04 8.16
C VAL A 51 -13.76 -0.50 7.20
N VAL A 52 -14.99 -0.02 7.31
CA VAL A 52 -16.05 -0.27 6.33
C VAL A 52 -16.00 0.86 5.33
N TYR A 53 -16.01 0.53 4.04
CA TYR A 53 -16.03 1.56 3.00
C TYR A 53 -17.44 2.12 2.86
N ASP A 54 -17.52 3.42 2.65
CA ASP A 54 -18.74 4.08 2.19
C ASP A 54 -19.04 3.61 0.76
N SER A 55 -20.28 3.23 0.46
CA SER A 55 -20.62 2.77 -0.90
C SER A 55 -20.55 3.88 -1.95
N GLY A 56 -20.63 5.14 -1.52
CA GLY A 56 -20.67 6.30 -2.41
C GLY A 56 -22.00 6.43 -3.16
N PHE A 57 -23.05 5.70 -2.76
CA PHE A 57 -24.39 5.78 -3.34
C PHE A 57 -25.44 6.22 -2.32
N ARG A 58 -26.52 6.86 -2.83
CA ARG A 58 -27.71 7.25 -2.05
C ARG A 58 -27.36 8.12 -0.83
N ASP A 59 -27.55 7.61 0.38
CA ASP A 59 -27.32 8.35 1.62
C ASP A 59 -25.87 8.22 2.13
N GLU A 60 -25.02 7.46 1.42
CA GLU A 60 -23.61 7.21 1.77
C GLU A 60 -22.65 8.06 0.90
N ILE A 61 -23.09 9.24 0.46
CA ILE A 61 -22.23 10.17 -0.29
C ILE A 61 -21.16 10.73 0.63
N THR A 62 -19.88 10.50 0.30
CA THR A 62 -18.76 11.03 1.07
C THR A 62 -18.43 12.48 0.69
N LYS A 63 -17.68 13.17 1.56
CA LYS A 63 -17.17 14.53 1.31
C LYS A 63 -16.17 14.64 0.14
N TYR A 64 -15.78 13.52 -0.45
CA TYR A 64 -14.85 13.46 -1.57
C TYR A 64 -15.56 13.43 -2.93
N GLN A 65 -16.88 13.30 -2.90
CA GLN A 65 -17.77 13.24 -4.07
C GLN A 65 -18.50 14.57 -4.25
N GLY A 66 -18.93 14.81 -5.48
CA GLY A 66 -19.70 15.95 -5.92
C GLY A 66 -18.92 16.85 -6.86
N LYS A 67 -19.67 17.80 -7.44
CA LYS A 67 -19.12 18.82 -8.33
C LYS A 67 -17.96 19.55 -7.64
N PRO A 68 -16.84 19.83 -8.33
CA PRO A 68 -15.72 20.56 -7.76
C PRO A 68 -16.18 21.84 -7.07
N SER A 69 -15.89 21.91 -5.78
CA SER A 69 -16.11 23.05 -4.91
C SER A 69 -14.83 23.27 -4.08
N PRO A 70 -14.62 24.48 -3.53
CA PRO A 70 -13.50 24.72 -2.62
C PRO A 70 -13.42 23.70 -1.48
N GLU A 71 -14.56 23.27 -0.93
CA GLU A 71 -14.64 22.32 0.18
C GLU A 71 -14.19 20.92 -0.23
N ILE A 72 -14.66 20.42 -1.38
CA ILE A 72 -14.27 19.10 -1.90
C ILE A 72 -12.79 19.14 -2.31
N ASP A 73 -12.35 20.19 -2.99
CA ASP A 73 -10.95 20.34 -3.37
C ASP A 73 -10.03 20.38 -2.16
N GLN A 74 -10.44 21.05 -1.08
CA GLN A 74 -9.71 21.04 0.18
C GLN A 74 -9.70 19.64 0.80
N ALA A 75 -10.85 18.96 0.87
CA ALA A 75 -10.92 17.60 1.40
C ALA A 75 -9.95 16.65 0.69
N TRP A 76 -9.83 16.76 -0.64
CA TRP A 76 -8.85 16.00 -1.41
C TRP A 76 -7.41 16.42 -1.13
N ASN A 77 -7.11 17.72 -1.09
CA ASN A 77 -5.76 18.22 -0.79
C ASN A 77 -5.27 17.78 0.60
N ASP A 78 -6.17 17.66 1.57
CA ASP A 78 -5.87 17.19 2.93
C ASP A 78 -5.44 15.71 3.00
N LEU A 79 -5.63 14.93 1.92
CA LEU A 79 -5.20 13.53 1.86
C LEU A 79 -3.71 13.35 1.59
N TYR A 80 -3.07 14.33 0.97
CA TYR A 80 -1.65 14.28 0.60
C TYR A 80 -0.91 15.59 0.97
N PRO A 81 -1.03 16.07 2.23
CA PRO A 81 -0.47 17.36 2.64
C PRO A 81 1.07 17.37 2.63
N MET A 82 1.69 16.18 2.65
CA MET A 82 3.12 15.96 2.77
C MET A 82 3.65 15.26 1.51
N THR A 83 3.58 15.93 0.37
CA THR A 83 4.17 15.43 -0.90
C THR A 83 5.67 15.13 -0.77
N TYR A 84 6.33 15.79 0.17
CA TYR A 84 7.76 15.72 0.43
C TYR A 84 8.00 15.28 1.87
N SER A 85 8.85 14.28 2.06
CA SER A 85 9.31 13.84 3.37
C SER A 85 10.83 13.97 3.46
N ARG A 86 11.30 14.48 4.60
CA ARG A 86 12.72 14.50 4.96
C ARG A 86 13.08 13.16 5.60
N ILE A 87 14.16 12.55 5.13
CA ILE A 87 14.82 11.43 5.79
C ILE A 87 16.28 11.78 6.10
N THR A 88 16.87 11.07 7.05
CA THR A 88 18.29 11.19 7.41
C THR A 88 19.18 10.58 6.33
N GLY A 89 20.47 10.94 6.30
CA GLY A 89 21.45 10.29 5.43
C GLY A 89 21.58 8.79 5.68
N HIS A 90 21.40 8.35 6.93
CA HIS A 90 21.41 6.94 7.28
C HIS A 90 20.22 6.17 6.69
N GLU A 91 19.03 6.78 6.67
CA GLU A 91 17.84 6.19 6.02
C GLU A 91 17.96 6.21 4.51
N ALA A 92 18.51 7.28 3.93
CA ALA A 92 18.71 7.40 2.49
C ALA A 92 19.66 6.32 1.94
N GLN A 93 20.70 5.95 2.69
CA GLN A 93 21.63 4.87 2.33
C GLN A 93 20.98 3.48 2.25
N LYS A 94 19.82 3.28 2.87
CA LYS A 94 19.09 2.01 2.84
C LYS A 94 18.13 1.90 1.66
N LEU A 95 17.87 2.99 0.94
CA LEU A 95 17.05 2.97 -0.26
C LEU A 95 17.77 2.21 -1.38
N ILE A 96 17.02 1.48 -2.20
CA ILE A 96 17.58 0.78 -3.37
C ILE A 96 18.11 1.79 -4.39
N ASN A 97 17.36 2.87 -4.59
CA ASN A 97 17.70 3.96 -5.48
C ASN A 97 18.10 5.19 -4.65
N GLN A 98 19.20 5.83 -5.03
CA GLN A 98 19.66 7.05 -4.39
C GLN A 98 18.66 8.19 -4.61
N THR A 99 18.62 9.10 -3.64
CA THR A 99 17.82 10.33 -3.72
C THR A 99 18.70 11.56 -3.51
N ILE A 100 18.17 12.74 -3.81
CA ILE A 100 18.90 14.01 -3.68
C ILE A 100 18.90 14.55 -2.23
N PRO A 101 19.99 15.25 -1.83
CA PRO A 101 20.03 15.98 -0.58
C PRO A 101 19.12 17.23 -0.64
N ILE A 102 18.64 17.66 0.53
CA ILE A 102 17.86 18.89 0.68
C ILE A 102 18.83 20.07 0.81
N PRO A 103 18.70 21.13 -0.02
CA PRO A 103 19.56 22.32 0.10
C PRO A 103 19.50 22.92 1.51
N ASN A 104 20.67 23.24 2.08
CA ASN A 104 20.84 23.79 3.43
C ASN A 104 20.45 22.84 4.59
N ASP A 105 20.28 21.54 4.35
CA ASP A 105 20.12 20.52 5.39
C ASP A 105 21.21 19.44 5.25
N PRO A 106 22.30 19.51 6.05
CA PRO A 106 23.46 18.64 5.89
C PRO A 106 23.20 17.13 6.02
N ASP A 107 22.11 16.73 6.68
CA ASP A 107 21.71 15.34 6.87
C ASP A 107 20.33 15.05 6.23
N GLY A 108 19.75 16.03 5.54
CA GLY A 108 18.41 15.93 4.97
C GLY A 108 18.44 15.39 3.55
N TYR A 109 17.63 14.36 3.30
CA TYR A 109 17.40 13.81 1.97
C TYR A 109 15.90 13.84 1.67
N LEU A 110 15.58 14.13 0.41
CA LEU A 110 14.21 14.29 -0.04
C LEU A 110 13.64 12.96 -0.53
N ILE A 111 12.46 12.59 -0.09
CA ILE A 111 11.66 11.52 -0.73
C ILE A 111 10.20 11.96 -0.85
N SER A 112 9.42 11.19 -1.59
CA SER A 112 7.96 11.14 -1.48
C SER A 112 7.52 9.74 -1.05
N LEU A 113 6.32 9.59 -0.50
CA LEU A 113 5.69 8.28 -0.33
C LEU A 113 4.72 8.05 -1.49
N ASP A 114 4.72 6.87 -2.08
CA ASP A 114 3.94 6.60 -3.29
C ASP A 114 2.43 6.76 -3.06
N ILE A 115 1.90 6.47 -1.88
CA ILE A 115 0.48 6.73 -1.54
C ILE A 115 0.06 8.19 -1.80
N PHE A 116 0.93 9.17 -1.52
CA PHE A 116 0.61 10.57 -1.79
C PHE A 116 0.65 10.90 -3.28
N HIS A 117 1.55 10.27 -4.04
CA HIS A 117 1.59 10.38 -5.48
C HIS A 117 0.34 9.73 -6.12
N GLN A 118 -0.06 8.54 -5.68
CA GLN A 118 -1.28 7.84 -6.09
C GLN A 118 -2.54 8.69 -5.85
N LEU A 119 -2.67 9.27 -4.65
CA LEU A 119 -3.81 10.15 -4.31
C LEU A 119 -3.79 11.46 -5.10
N HIS A 120 -2.62 12.05 -5.34
CA HIS A 120 -2.46 13.22 -6.21
C HIS A 120 -2.94 12.90 -7.64
N CYS A 121 -2.48 11.79 -8.23
CA CYS A 121 -2.88 11.35 -9.56
C CYS A 121 -4.38 11.09 -9.64
N LEU A 122 -4.97 10.42 -8.65
CA LEU A 122 -6.41 10.19 -8.59
C LEU A 122 -7.20 11.51 -8.51
N ASN A 123 -6.73 12.48 -7.73
CA ASN A 123 -7.37 13.80 -7.67
C ASN A 123 -7.25 14.55 -9.01
N MET A 124 -6.13 14.42 -9.71
CA MET A 124 -5.97 14.98 -11.06
C MET A 124 -6.97 14.36 -12.04
N ILE A 125 -7.17 13.03 -11.97
CA ILE A 125 -8.18 12.32 -12.76
C ILE A 125 -9.58 12.82 -12.41
N ARG A 126 -9.92 12.93 -11.11
CA ARG A 126 -11.20 13.48 -10.66
C ARG A 126 -11.48 14.85 -11.26
N LYS A 127 -10.52 15.78 -11.13
CA LYS A 127 -10.64 17.14 -11.68
C LYS A 127 -10.78 17.14 -13.20
N LYS A 128 -10.08 16.22 -13.89
CA LYS A 128 -10.19 16.04 -15.35
C LYS A 128 -11.57 15.51 -15.76
N VAL A 129 -12.08 14.49 -15.07
CA VAL A 129 -13.41 13.89 -15.30
C VAL A 129 -14.52 14.93 -15.09
N TRP A 130 -14.37 15.78 -14.06
CA TRP A 130 -15.27 16.92 -13.86
C TRP A 130 -15.04 18.11 -14.80
N GLY A 131 -13.97 18.12 -15.60
CA GLY A 131 -13.43 19.31 -16.27
C GLY A 131 -13.04 19.21 -17.76
N VAL A 132 -13.14 18.07 -18.46
CA VAL A 132 -12.75 17.90 -19.89
C VAL A 132 -13.58 16.75 -20.53
N GLU A 133 -14.28 16.81 -21.67
CA GLU A 133 -14.32 17.72 -22.86
C GLU A 133 -15.73 17.69 -23.56
N PRO A 134 -16.07 18.61 -24.50
CA PRO A 134 -17.38 18.72 -25.18
C PRO A 134 -17.76 17.59 -26.17
N ALA A 135 -17.03 16.48 -26.20
CA ALA A 135 -17.26 15.41 -27.18
C ALA A 135 -18.32 14.39 -26.72
N THR A 136 -18.65 14.40 -25.43
CA THR A 136 -19.77 13.66 -24.84
C THR A 136 -20.30 14.54 -23.72
N GLU A 137 -21.42 15.22 -23.94
CA GLU A 137 -22.17 15.82 -22.85
C GLU A 137 -22.66 14.68 -21.95
N ILE A 138 -21.80 14.21 -21.04
CA ILE A 138 -22.29 13.45 -19.90
C ILE A 138 -23.14 14.45 -19.13
N GLU A 139 -24.45 14.27 -19.20
CA GLU A 139 -25.40 15.17 -18.59
C GLU A 139 -25.04 15.34 -17.11
N LYS A 140 -24.93 16.59 -16.66
CA LYS A 140 -24.54 16.87 -15.27
C LYS A 140 -25.64 16.32 -14.35
N GLY A 141 -25.27 15.42 -13.44
CA GLY A 141 -26.24 14.68 -12.63
C GLY A 141 -26.82 13.43 -13.32
N SER A 142 -26.19 12.95 -14.40
CA SER A 142 -26.49 11.64 -14.96
C SER A 142 -26.02 10.53 -14.03
N MET A 143 -26.68 9.38 -14.15
CA MET A 143 -26.25 8.13 -13.51
C MET A 143 -24.78 7.78 -13.84
N GLU A 144 -24.28 8.22 -14.99
CA GLU A 144 -22.89 7.99 -15.40
C GLU A 144 -21.89 8.83 -14.58
N MET A 145 -22.19 10.11 -14.29
CA MET A 145 -21.34 10.91 -13.42
C MET A 145 -21.35 10.40 -11.98
N ASP A 146 -22.52 10.06 -11.45
CA ASP A 146 -22.64 9.47 -10.12
C ASP A 146 -21.87 8.14 -10.03
N HIS A 147 -21.85 7.37 -11.13
CA HIS A 147 -21.07 6.14 -11.21
C HIS A 147 -19.56 6.42 -11.19
N LEU A 148 -19.10 7.38 -11.99
CA LEU A 148 -17.68 7.75 -12.06
C LEU A 148 -17.17 8.33 -10.74
N ASP A 149 -17.99 9.14 -10.07
CA ASP A 149 -17.60 9.83 -8.85
C ASP A 149 -17.45 8.86 -7.67
N HIS A 150 -18.38 7.90 -7.51
CA HIS A 150 -18.17 6.83 -6.52
C HIS A 150 -17.04 5.88 -6.93
N CYS A 151 -16.80 5.64 -8.22
CA CYS A 151 -15.67 4.81 -8.65
C CYS A 151 -14.36 5.44 -8.17
N ILE A 152 -14.23 6.76 -8.36
CA ILE A 152 -13.07 7.52 -7.89
C ILE A 152 -12.97 7.44 -6.37
N ASP A 153 -14.07 7.61 -5.64
CA ASP A 153 -14.05 7.53 -4.18
C ASP A 153 -13.73 6.13 -3.65
N SER A 154 -14.24 5.08 -4.29
CA SER A 154 -13.93 3.68 -3.99
C SER A 154 -12.45 3.38 -4.19
N VAL A 155 -11.85 3.86 -5.29
CA VAL A 155 -10.40 3.76 -5.52
C VAL A 155 -9.63 4.53 -4.45
N ARG A 156 -10.06 5.74 -4.06
CA ARG A 156 -9.44 6.50 -2.96
C ARG A 156 -9.44 5.70 -1.66
N GLN A 157 -10.58 5.11 -1.28
CA GLN A 157 -10.71 4.28 -0.09
C GLN A 157 -9.77 3.07 -0.15
N SER A 158 -9.70 2.38 -1.30
CA SER A 158 -8.78 1.27 -1.51
C SER A 158 -7.32 1.70 -1.37
N LEU A 159 -6.92 2.82 -1.99
CA LEU A 159 -5.55 3.35 -1.90
C LEU A 159 -5.18 3.68 -0.46
N MET A 160 -6.06 4.33 0.29
CA MET A 160 -5.81 4.66 1.71
C MET A 160 -5.76 3.40 2.60
N CYS A 161 -6.54 2.38 2.28
CA CYS A 161 -6.54 1.13 3.02
C CYS A 161 -5.29 0.27 2.75
N SER A 162 -4.78 0.26 1.52
CA SER A 162 -3.55 -0.46 1.18
C SER A 162 -2.29 0.34 1.47
N ALA A 163 -2.38 1.67 1.38
CA ALA A 163 -1.34 2.68 1.59
C ALA A 163 0.06 2.23 1.17
N ASP A 164 0.44 2.46 -0.09
CA ASP A 164 1.80 2.18 -0.54
C ASP A 164 2.80 3.17 0.09
N VAL A 165 3.54 2.70 1.09
CA VAL A 165 4.56 3.47 1.81
C VAL A 165 5.94 3.37 1.17
N THR A 166 6.05 2.89 -0.07
CA THR A 166 7.32 2.88 -0.82
C THR A 166 7.86 4.30 -0.94
N ALA A 167 9.15 4.46 -0.61
CA ALA A 167 9.84 5.73 -0.79
C ALA A 167 10.19 5.94 -2.26
N LEU A 168 9.60 6.97 -2.85
CA LEU A 168 9.97 7.48 -4.17
C LEU A 168 11.17 8.41 -4.02
N PRO A 169 12.35 8.05 -4.56
CA PRO A 169 13.48 8.95 -4.57
C PRO A 169 13.26 10.08 -5.56
N TRP A 170 14.04 11.13 -5.41
CA TRP A 170 14.05 12.28 -6.30
C TRP A 170 15.38 12.33 -7.04
N ALA A 171 15.32 12.69 -8.32
CA ALA A 171 16.49 12.81 -9.17
C ALA A 171 16.43 14.08 -10.00
N GLU A 172 17.60 14.57 -10.40
CA GLU A 172 17.73 15.64 -11.37
C GLU A 172 17.94 15.05 -12.77
N ARG A 173 17.13 15.49 -13.73
CA ARG A 173 17.30 15.19 -15.16
C ARG A 173 16.97 16.45 -15.95
N ASP A 174 17.83 16.79 -16.91
CA ASP A 174 17.68 17.96 -17.77
C ASP A 174 17.46 19.28 -16.98
N GLY A 175 18.17 19.43 -15.86
CA GLY A 175 18.07 20.61 -14.98
C GLY A 175 16.79 20.69 -14.15
N LYS A 176 16.01 19.60 -14.09
CA LYS A 176 14.75 19.52 -13.32
C LYS A 176 14.76 18.38 -12.32
N VAL A 177 14.42 18.72 -11.08
CA VAL A 177 14.23 17.79 -9.97
C VAL A 177 12.80 17.21 -10.05
N HIS A 178 12.68 15.88 -10.07
CA HIS A 178 11.40 15.18 -10.19
C HIS A 178 11.42 13.86 -9.39
N PRO A 179 10.24 13.36 -8.96
CA PRO A 179 10.16 12.07 -8.30
C PRO A 179 10.38 10.96 -9.32
N VAL A 180 11.10 9.92 -8.92
CA VAL A 180 11.34 8.73 -9.74
C VAL A 180 10.35 7.64 -9.29
N ALA A 181 9.22 7.57 -10.00
CA ALA A 181 8.20 6.56 -9.75
C ALA A 181 8.61 5.14 -10.19
N SER A 182 9.64 5.01 -11.04
CA SER A 182 10.22 3.72 -11.43
C SER A 182 11.17 3.18 -10.36
N THR A 183 10.62 2.88 -9.18
CA THR A 183 11.32 2.25 -8.06
C THR A 183 10.72 0.86 -7.80
N ILE A 184 11.33 0.08 -6.90
CA ILE A 184 10.83 -1.25 -6.54
C ILE A 184 9.74 -1.14 -5.46
N HIS A 185 8.65 -1.88 -5.64
CA HIS A 185 7.52 -1.92 -4.71
C HIS A 185 7.38 -3.31 -4.08
N THR A 186 6.83 -3.35 -2.87
CA THR A 186 6.42 -4.60 -2.24
C THR A 186 4.92 -4.81 -2.47
N CYS A 187 4.58 -5.62 -3.46
CA CYS A 187 3.20 -5.87 -3.84
C CYS A 187 2.68 -7.20 -3.30
N ARG A 188 1.34 -7.32 -3.21
CA ARG A 188 0.70 -8.64 -3.19
C ARG A 188 0.91 -9.27 -4.58
N ASP A 189 1.18 -10.56 -4.63
CA ASP A 189 1.35 -11.27 -5.89
C ASP A 189 0.02 -11.33 -6.65
N PHE A 190 -0.11 -10.48 -7.67
CA PHE A 190 -1.33 -10.40 -8.46
C PHE A 190 -1.57 -11.65 -9.30
N GLY A 191 -0.50 -12.31 -9.78
CA GLY A 191 -0.62 -13.57 -10.51
C GLY A 191 -1.21 -14.67 -9.63
N ALA A 192 -0.68 -14.82 -8.42
CA ALA A 192 -1.21 -15.78 -7.46
C ALA A 192 -2.68 -15.50 -7.06
N ILE A 193 -3.06 -14.22 -6.94
CA ILE A 193 -4.45 -13.82 -6.69
C ILE A 193 -5.35 -14.20 -7.87
N MET A 194 -4.90 -13.93 -9.10
CA MET A 194 -5.64 -14.28 -10.33
C MET A 194 -5.81 -15.80 -10.47
N ASP A 195 -4.75 -16.57 -10.19
CA ASP A 195 -4.80 -18.03 -10.19
C ASP A 195 -5.78 -18.54 -9.14
N TRP A 196 -5.76 -17.99 -7.92
CA TRP A 196 -6.74 -18.31 -6.90
C TRP A 196 -8.16 -18.01 -7.39
N ALA A 197 -8.42 -16.83 -7.95
CA ALA A 197 -9.74 -16.45 -8.45
C ALA A 197 -10.23 -17.39 -9.56
N ALA A 198 -9.36 -17.79 -10.48
CA ALA A 198 -9.68 -18.73 -11.55
C ALA A 198 -10.14 -20.10 -11.03
N HIS A 199 -9.52 -20.61 -9.97
CA HIS A 199 -9.90 -21.87 -9.32
C HIS A 199 -11.18 -21.77 -8.47
N HIS A 200 -11.63 -20.56 -8.14
CA HIS A 200 -12.83 -20.31 -7.34
C HIS A 200 -13.97 -19.67 -8.16
N LYS A 201 -13.88 -19.71 -9.49
CA LYS A 201 -14.94 -19.19 -10.36
C LYS A 201 -16.26 -19.94 -10.11
N VAL A 202 -17.36 -19.21 -10.10
CA VAL A 202 -18.69 -19.82 -10.07
C VAL A 202 -19.03 -20.28 -11.49
N GLU A 203 -19.15 -21.59 -11.70
CA GLU A 203 -19.36 -22.14 -13.06
C GLU A 203 -20.78 -21.90 -13.60
N ASN A 204 -21.75 -21.50 -12.77
CA ASN A 204 -23.15 -21.35 -13.17
C ASN A 204 -23.85 -20.15 -12.47
N LEU A 205 -23.29 -18.96 -12.64
CA LEU A 205 -23.80 -17.73 -12.00
C LEU A 205 -25.18 -17.29 -12.55
N THR A 206 -25.49 -17.65 -13.81
CA THR A 206 -26.73 -17.26 -14.51
C THR A 206 -28.01 -17.94 -14.01
N GLN A 207 -27.92 -18.91 -13.10
CA GLN A 207 -29.11 -19.48 -12.46
C GLN A 207 -29.62 -18.67 -11.26
N PHE A 208 -28.86 -17.66 -10.80
CA PHE A 208 -29.14 -16.91 -9.57
C PHE A 208 -29.26 -15.38 -9.76
N LEU A 209 -29.07 -14.88 -10.98
CA LEU A 209 -29.27 -13.48 -11.39
C LEU A 209 -30.41 -13.41 -12.42
#